data_AF-A0A4V1SE22-F1
#
_entry.id   AF-A0A4V1SE22-F1
#
_cell.length_a   1.000
_cell.length_b   1.000
_cell.length_c   1.000
_cell.angle_alpha   90.00
_cell.angle_beta   90.00
_cell.angle_gamma   90.00
#
_symmetry.space_group_name_H-M   'P 1'
#
loop_
_entity.id
_entity.type
_entity.pdbx_description
1 polymer ?
#
loop_
_entity_poly.entity_id
_entity_poly.type
_entity_poly.pdbx_seq_one_letter_code
_entity_poly.pdbx_strand_id
1 'polypeptide(L)'
;LEQGVSLDNDGIPKISTMQADLLVNAMANGMARVATLQYTNSVGQARMRWLDVHEDHHHLSHEPDNNADAQEKLVKINVWLCEQLAYLARKLESIPEPGGQGSMLDNTTIVWTNELGKGNSHSLDNIPFVLLGGGLGFRTGQAMQFDNVAHNRLWLSVAHAFGHHIPVFGQEKFCEGGALALS
;
A
#
# COMPACT_ATOMS: atom_id res chain seq x y z
N LEU A 1 2.20 3.44 -23.34
CA LEU A 1 3.40 3.44 -22.48
C LEU A 1 4.60 3.83 -23.32
N GLU A 2 5.52 4.60 -22.74
CA GLU A 2 6.79 4.98 -23.40
C GLU A 2 7.69 3.76 -23.58
N GLN A 3 8.29 3.58 -24.76
CA GLN A 3 9.18 2.47 -25.05
C GLN A 3 10.63 2.79 -24.66
N GLY A 4 11.39 1.77 -24.28
CA GLY A 4 12.84 1.93 -24.02
C GLY A 4 13.20 2.46 -22.63
N VAL A 5 12.24 2.50 -21.69
CA VAL A 5 12.53 2.85 -20.28
C VAL A 5 13.39 1.77 -19.66
N SER A 6 14.59 2.14 -19.19
CA SER A 6 15.53 1.24 -18.53
C SER A 6 15.00 0.79 -17.17
N LEU A 7 15.22 -0.49 -16.84
CA LEU A 7 14.96 -1.05 -15.51
C LEU A 7 16.16 -0.83 -14.59
N ASP A 8 16.54 0.43 -14.41
CA ASP A 8 17.58 0.85 -13.47
C ASP A 8 16.98 1.56 -12.25
N ASN A 9 17.85 1.86 -11.29
CA ASN A 9 17.46 2.49 -10.03
C ASN A 9 16.79 3.86 -10.23
N ASP A 10 17.32 4.73 -11.08
CA ASP A 10 16.81 6.10 -11.22
C ASP A 10 15.57 6.15 -12.13
N GLY A 11 15.30 5.07 -12.87
CA GLY A 11 14.05 4.84 -13.58
C GLY A 11 12.85 4.56 -12.66
N ILE A 12 13.05 4.25 -11.37
CA ILE A 12 11.98 3.85 -10.44
C ILE A 12 10.80 4.84 -10.44
N PRO A 13 10.95 6.17 -10.35
CA PRO A 13 9.81 7.09 -10.36
C PRO A 13 8.98 7.02 -11.64
N LYS A 14 9.65 6.91 -12.79
CA LYS A 14 8.98 6.80 -14.09
C LYS A 14 8.26 5.46 -14.22
N ILE A 15 8.92 4.36 -13.85
CA ILE A 15 8.34 3.01 -13.87
C ILE A 15 7.13 2.93 -12.93
N SER A 16 7.24 3.49 -11.73
CA SER A 16 6.16 3.57 -10.73
C SER A 16 4.90 4.20 -11.30
N THR A 17 5.06 5.34 -11.96
CA THR A 17 3.97 6.07 -12.62
C THR A 17 3.36 5.25 -13.76
N MET A 18 4.22 4.65 -14.59
CA MET A 18 3.78 3.82 -15.72
C MET A 18 3.04 2.56 -15.30
N GLN A 19 3.47 1.91 -14.21
CA GLN A 19 2.81 0.73 -13.65
C GLN A 19 1.45 1.10 -13.04
N ALA A 20 1.36 2.24 -12.34
CA ALA A 20 0.08 2.76 -11.86
C ALA A 20 -0.89 3.07 -13.01
N ASP A 21 -0.41 3.73 -14.07
CA ASP A 21 -1.21 4.02 -15.27
C ASP A 21 -1.68 2.74 -15.97
N LEU A 22 -0.81 1.73 -16.09
CA LEU A 22 -1.16 0.44 -16.67
C LEU A 22 -2.21 -0.30 -15.84
N LEU A 23 -2.05 -0.31 -14.52
CA LEU A 23 -3.00 -0.90 -13.58
C LEU A 23 -4.38 -0.25 -13.71
N VAL A 24 -4.43 1.08 -13.67
CA VAL A 24 -5.69 1.83 -13.82
C VAL A 24 -6.33 1.55 -15.17
N ASN A 25 -5.56 1.51 -16.25
CA ASN A 25 -6.07 1.20 -17.58
C ASN A 25 -6.65 -0.23 -17.66
N ALA A 26 -5.97 -1.21 -17.06
CA ALA A 26 -6.46 -2.59 -17.01
C ALA A 26 -7.78 -2.69 -16.25
N MET A 27 -7.93 -1.95 -15.14
CA MET A 27 -9.19 -1.88 -14.39
C MET A 27 -10.30 -1.17 -15.19
N ALA A 28 -10.00 -0.01 -15.78
CA ALA A 28 -10.98 0.79 -16.53
C ALA A 28 -11.55 0.05 -17.75
N ASN A 29 -10.76 -0.84 -18.35
CA ASN A 29 -11.19 -1.66 -19.50
C ASN A 29 -11.70 -3.05 -19.09
N GLY A 30 -11.89 -3.30 -17.79
CA GLY A 30 -12.41 -4.57 -17.27
C GLY A 30 -11.48 -5.77 -17.47
N MET A 31 -10.19 -5.54 -17.78
CA MET A 31 -9.19 -6.59 -17.92
C MET A 31 -8.78 -7.17 -16.57
N ALA A 32 -8.80 -6.36 -15.51
CA ALA A 32 -8.50 -6.78 -14.14
C ALA A 32 -9.51 -6.18 -13.16
N ARG A 33 -9.86 -6.94 -12.11
CA ARG A 33 -10.71 -6.48 -10.99
C ARG A 33 -9.96 -6.41 -9.65
N VAL A 34 -8.77 -7.03 -9.61
CA VAL A 34 -7.86 -7.07 -8.46
C VAL A 34 -6.46 -6.91 -9.03
N ALA A 35 -5.63 -6.08 -8.37
CA ALA A 35 -4.25 -5.85 -8.75
C ALA A 35 -3.37 -5.64 -7.52
N THR A 36 -2.07 -5.87 -7.69
CA THR A 36 -1.05 -5.60 -6.68
C THR A 36 0.08 -4.82 -7.33
N LEU A 37 0.49 -3.73 -6.71
CA LEU A 37 1.63 -2.92 -7.14
C LEU A 37 2.67 -2.90 -6.03
N GLN A 38 3.89 -3.31 -6.38
CA GLN A 38 5.03 -3.33 -5.50
C GLN A 38 6.16 -2.54 -6.17
N TYR A 39 6.69 -1.52 -5.47
CA TYR A 39 7.71 -0.61 -6.03
C TYR A 39 9.10 -1.24 -6.07
N THR A 40 9.46 -1.99 -5.04
CA THR A 40 10.76 -2.68 -4.90
C THR A 40 10.55 -3.99 -4.15
N ASN A 41 11.58 -4.82 -3.99
CA ASN A 41 11.50 -6.05 -3.19
C ASN A 41 11.89 -5.81 -1.71
N SER A 42 11.54 -6.74 -0.81
CA SER A 42 11.74 -6.63 0.66
C SER A 42 13.21 -6.40 1.07
N VAL A 43 14.18 -6.95 0.31
CA VAL A 43 15.63 -6.72 0.51
C VAL A 43 16.21 -5.76 -0.53
N GLY A 44 15.35 -4.90 -1.07
CA GLY A 44 15.65 -4.07 -2.23
C GLY A 44 16.73 -3.05 -1.93
N GLN A 45 17.81 -3.09 -2.70
CA GLN A 45 18.94 -2.16 -2.56
C GLN A 45 18.69 -0.85 -3.31
N ALA A 46 17.43 -0.40 -3.37
CA ALA A 46 17.06 0.82 -4.07
C ALA A 46 17.66 2.03 -3.36
N ARG A 47 18.29 2.91 -4.11
CA ARG A 47 18.88 4.16 -3.65
C ARG A 47 18.02 5.30 -4.15
N MET A 48 17.27 5.97 -3.29
CA MET A 48 16.31 7.00 -3.75
C MET A 48 17.01 8.32 -4.07
N ARG A 49 17.91 8.31 -5.07
CA ARG A 49 18.78 9.45 -5.43
C ARG A 49 18.00 10.66 -5.92
N TRP A 50 16.79 10.45 -6.46
CA TRP A 50 15.87 11.54 -6.82
C TRP A 50 15.34 12.31 -5.59
N LEU A 51 15.55 11.80 -4.38
CA LEU A 51 15.27 12.44 -3.09
C LEU A 51 16.54 12.91 -2.37
N ASP A 52 17.69 12.89 -3.06
CA ASP A 52 19.02 13.09 -2.47
C ASP A 52 19.37 12.09 -1.36
N VAL A 53 18.86 10.86 -1.47
CA VAL A 53 19.23 9.72 -0.61
C VAL A 53 20.09 8.76 -1.41
N HIS A 54 21.36 8.63 -1.02
CA HIS A 54 22.35 7.86 -1.77
C HIS A 54 22.60 6.48 -1.17
N GLU A 55 22.25 6.27 0.10
CA GLU A 55 22.23 4.98 0.78
C GLU A 55 21.13 4.08 0.21
N ASP A 56 21.31 2.76 0.33
CA ASP A 56 20.24 1.85 -0.02
C ASP A 56 19.18 1.80 1.09
N HIS A 57 17.92 1.78 0.67
CA HIS A 57 16.76 1.86 1.57
C HIS A 57 16.72 0.71 2.58
N HIS A 58 17.14 -0.49 2.18
CA HIS A 58 17.15 -1.65 3.06
C HIS A 58 18.10 -1.43 4.25
N HIS A 59 19.38 -1.12 4.01
CA HIS A 59 20.33 -0.84 5.10
C HIS A 59 19.88 0.34 5.95
N LEU A 60 19.36 1.40 5.33
CA LEU A 60 18.84 2.56 6.05
C LEU A 60 17.74 2.17 7.07
N SER A 61 16.90 1.19 6.73
CA SER A 61 15.84 0.71 7.63
C SER A 61 16.36 -0.02 8.89
N HIS A 62 17.63 -0.46 8.88
CA HIS A 62 18.30 -1.09 10.03
C HIS A 62 18.97 -0.10 10.97
N GLU A 63 19.05 1.17 10.59
CA GLU A 63 19.66 2.21 11.44
C GLU A 63 18.91 2.37 12.76
N PRO A 64 19.62 2.66 13.87
CA PRO A 64 18.98 2.85 15.17
C PRO A 64 18.13 4.13 15.19
N ASP A 65 17.10 4.14 16.04
CA ASP A 65 16.14 5.26 16.10
C ASP A 65 16.79 6.60 16.48
N ASN A 66 17.94 6.57 17.16
CA ASN A 66 18.68 7.77 17.55
C ASN A 66 19.59 8.32 16.44
N ASN A 67 19.69 7.64 15.28
CA ASN A 67 20.36 8.17 14.10
C ASN A 67 19.42 9.14 13.36
N ALA A 68 19.43 10.42 13.77
CA ALA A 68 18.53 11.45 13.24
C ALA A 68 18.62 11.64 11.71
N ASP A 69 19.82 11.53 11.13
CA ASP A 69 20.04 11.65 9.68
C ASP A 69 19.36 10.49 8.93
N ALA A 70 19.51 9.25 9.43
CA ALA A 70 18.83 8.10 8.85
C ALA A 70 17.30 8.22 8.95
N GLN A 71 16.78 8.69 10.10
CA GLN A 71 15.35 8.90 10.29
C GLN A 71 14.80 9.97 9.33
N GLU A 72 15.51 11.07 9.11
CA GLU A 72 15.10 12.09 8.14
C GLU A 72 15.02 11.52 6.72
N LYS A 73 16.01 10.74 6.31
CA LYS A 73 16.04 10.09 5.00
C LYS A 73 14.89 9.07 4.85
N LEU A 74 14.64 8.25 5.87
CA LEU A 74 13.50 7.31 5.88
C LEU A 74 12.16 8.04 5.79
N VAL A 75 12.01 9.19 6.45
CA VAL A 75 10.80 10.01 6.32
C VAL A 75 10.64 10.51 4.88
N LYS A 76 11.69 11.04 4.24
CA LYS A 76 11.65 11.47 2.82
C LYS A 76 11.22 10.32 1.89
N ILE A 77 11.77 9.12 2.09
CA ILE A 77 11.41 7.92 1.34
C ILE A 77 9.93 7.57 1.52
N ASN A 78 9.45 7.51 2.77
CA ASN A 78 8.07 7.17 3.07
C ASN A 78 7.08 8.22 2.52
N VAL A 79 7.42 9.52 2.60
CA VAL A 79 6.63 10.59 1.98
C VAL A 79 6.53 10.37 0.47
N TRP A 80 7.63 10.08 -0.21
CA TRP A 80 7.61 9.83 -1.65
C TRP A 80 6.76 8.60 -2.03
N LEU A 81 6.81 7.51 -1.25
CA LEU A 81 5.95 6.35 -1.45
C LEU A 81 4.46 6.70 -1.25
N CYS A 82 4.13 7.50 -0.23
CA CYS A 82 2.78 8.05 -0.03
C CYS A 82 2.34 8.90 -1.23
N GLU A 83 3.23 9.68 -1.84
CA GLU A 83 2.92 10.46 -3.04
C GLU A 83 2.55 9.57 -4.23
N GLN A 84 3.18 8.39 -4.36
CA GLN A 84 2.83 7.42 -5.41
C GLN A 84 1.45 6.78 -5.16
N LEU A 85 1.12 6.48 -3.90
CA LEU A 85 -0.24 6.07 -3.51
C LEU A 85 -1.27 7.16 -3.85
N ALA A 86 -0.96 8.41 -3.52
CA ALA A 86 -1.83 9.55 -3.80
C ALA A 86 -2.00 9.78 -5.32
N TYR A 87 -0.96 9.54 -6.12
CA TYR A 87 -1.06 9.55 -7.58
C TYR A 87 -2.03 8.49 -8.10
N LEU A 88 -1.91 7.24 -7.64
CA LEU A 88 -2.81 6.15 -8.01
C LEU A 88 -4.26 6.48 -7.64
N ALA A 89 -4.48 6.98 -6.42
CA ALA A 89 -5.81 7.38 -5.95
C ALA A 89 -6.43 8.48 -6.84
N ARG A 90 -5.67 9.56 -7.13
CA ARG A 90 -6.13 10.65 -8.01
C ARG A 90 -6.42 10.17 -9.43
N LYS A 91 -5.67 9.18 -9.94
CA LYS A 91 -5.95 8.60 -11.25
C LYS A 91 -7.28 7.87 -11.29
N LEU A 92 -7.56 7.03 -10.29
CA LEU A 92 -8.86 6.37 -10.15
C LEU A 92 -10.00 7.39 -9.95
N GLU A 93 -9.77 8.43 -9.15
CA GLU A 93 -10.76 9.51 -8.93
C GLU A 93 -11.10 10.27 -10.22
N SER A 94 -10.09 10.48 -11.08
CA SER A 94 -10.27 11.24 -12.33
C SER A 94 -11.08 10.53 -13.42
N ILE A 95 -11.39 9.24 -13.23
CA ILE A 95 -12.07 8.41 -14.23
C ILE A 95 -13.46 8.05 -13.70
N PRO A 96 -14.55 8.37 -14.43
CA PRO A 96 -15.90 7.91 -14.09
C PRO A 96 -15.97 6.39 -14.08
N GLU A 97 -16.72 5.80 -13.13
CA GLU A 97 -16.90 4.35 -13.07
C GLU A 97 -17.60 3.84 -14.34
N PRO A 98 -16.98 2.91 -15.11
CA PRO A 98 -17.59 2.37 -16.31
C PRO A 98 -18.91 1.63 -16.01
N GLY A 99 -20.03 2.21 -16.43
CA GLY A 99 -21.36 1.63 -16.21
C GLY A 99 -21.90 1.80 -14.78
N GLY A 100 -21.27 2.64 -13.96
CA GLY A 100 -21.65 2.89 -12.57
C GLY A 100 -21.89 4.37 -12.26
N GLN A 101 -21.96 4.69 -10.97
CA GLN A 101 -22.00 6.06 -10.46
C GLN A 101 -20.67 6.39 -9.78
N GLY A 102 -20.33 7.69 -9.74
CA GLY A 102 -19.10 8.17 -9.13
C GLY A 102 -17.86 7.91 -10.00
N SER A 103 -16.71 8.01 -9.35
CA SER A 103 -15.40 7.71 -9.93
C SER A 103 -15.01 6.24 -9.72
N MET A 104 -13.96 5.78 -10.40
CA MET A 104 -13.39 4.48 -10.12
C MET A 104 -12.85 4.37 -8.69
N LEU A 105 -12.44 5.48 -8.07
CA LEU A 105 -11.99 5.49 -6.69
C LEU A 105 -13.15 5.22 -5.70
N ASP A 106 -14.35 5.72 -6.01
CA ASP A 106 -15.55 5.44 -5.21
C ASP A 106 -15.91 3.95 -5.23
N ASN A 107 -15.50 3.24 -6.28
CA ASN A 107 -15.80 1.82 -6.51
C ASN A 107 -14.59 0.89 -6.28
N THR A 108 -13.45 1.43 -5.84
CA THR A 108 -12.22 0.68 -5.56
C THR A 108 -11.81 0.87 -4.11
N THR A 109 -11.28 -0.19 -3.47
CA THR A 109 -10.57 -0.06 -2.18
C THR A 109 -9.10 -0.43 -2.37
N ILE A 110 -8.23 0.52 -2.05
CA ILE A 110 -6.78 0.34 -2.01
C ILE A 110 -6.39 -0.02 -0.57
N VAL A 111 -5.60 -1.09 -0.42
CA VAL A 111 -4.94 -1.43 0.84
C VAL A 111 -3.45 -1.17 0.67
N TRP A 112 -2.91 -0.24 1.44
CA TRP A 112 -1.49 0.07 1.48
C TRP A 112 -0.93 -0.27 2.86
N THR A 113 0.17 -1.01 2.89
CA THR A 113 0.78 -1.52 4.12
C THR A 113 2.26 -1.75 3.95
N ASN A 114 2.97 -1.84 5.07
CA ASN A 114 4.33 -2.35 5.15
C ASN A 114 4.35 -3.85 5.54
N GLU A 115 5.51 -4.47 5.35
CA GLU A 115 5.82 -5.83 5.79
C GLU A 115 6.17 -5.92 7.28
N LEU A 116 6.69 -4.83 7.86
CA LEU A 116 7.14 -4.71 9.25
C LEU A 116 6.62 -3.40 9.84
N GLY A 117 6.39 -3.38 11.16
CA GLY A 117 6.08 -2.15 11.88
C GLY A 117 7.33 -1.36 12.25
N LYS A 118 8.48 -2.03 12.35
CA LYS A 118 9.78 -1.39 12.58
C LYS A 118 10.91 -2.17 11.91
N GLY A 119 11.72 -1.50 11.11
CA GLY A 119 12.83 -2.09 10.35
C GLY A 119 13.92 -2.67 11.26
N ASN A 120 14.61 -1.84 12.03
CA ASN A 120 15.81 -2.23 12.79
C ASN A 120 15.64 -3.37 13.82
N SER A 121 14.43 -3.60 14.33
CA SER A 121 14.12 -4.69 15.24
C SER A 121 13.29 -5.80 14.60
N HIS A 122 12.95 -5.68 13.32
CA HIS A 122 12.04 -6.59 12.61
C HIS A 122 10.71 -6.78 13.36
N SER A 123 10.16 -5.69 13.91
CA SER A 123 8.93 -5.76 14.69
C SER A 123 7.74 -6.12 13.79
N LEU A 124 6.94 -7.08 14.24
CA LEU A 124 5.63 -7.40 13.66
C LEU A 124 4.49 -6.63 14.33
N ASP A 125 4.82 -5.80 15.33
CA ASP A 125 3.86 -4.97 16.05
C ASP A 125 3.70 -3.61 15.35
N ASN A 126 2.49 -3.05 15.40
CA ASN A 126 2.17 -1.72 14.86
C ASN A 126 2.50 -1.54 13.37
N ILE A 127 2.30 -2.59 12.56
CA ILE A 127 2.37 -2.49 11.09
C ILE A 127 1.30 -1.47 10.62
N PRO A 128 1.67 -0.42 9.86
CA PRO A 128 0.71 0.56 9.38
C PRO A 128 -0.13 -0.01 8.25
N PHE A 129 -1.45 0.14 8.35
CA PHE A 129 -2.40 -0.16 7.28
C PHE A 129 -3.21 1.10 6.93
N VAL A 130 -3.28 1.42 5.65
CA VAL A 130 -4.13 2.48 5.10
C VAL A 130 -5.13 1.85 4.13
N LEU A 131 -6.41 2.07 4.41
CA LEU A 131 -7.50 1.75 3.49
C LEU A 131 -7.99 3.06 2.86
N LEU A 132 -8.06 3.09 1.52
CA LEU A 132 -8.43 4.28 0.76
C LEU A 132 -9.39 3.92 -0.37
N GLY A 133 -10.35 4.80 -0.67
CA GLY A 133 -11.41 4.57 -1.67
C GLY A 133 -12.66 3.92 -1.10
N GLY A 134 -13.73 3.86 -1.90
CA GLY A 134 -15.08 3.52 -1.44
C GLY A 134 -15.54 2.09 -1.73
N GLY A 135 -14.79 1.29 -2.49
CA GLY A 135 -15.29 0.05 -3.09
C GLY A 135 -15.84 -1.02 -2.13
N LEU A 136 -15.28 -1.12 -0.93
CA LEU A 136 -15.71 -2.08 0.10
C LEU A 136 -16.62 -1.48 1.18
N GLY A 137 -17.00 -0.21 1.06
CA GLY A 137 -17.95 0.43 1.98
C GLY A 137 -17.45 0.63 3.41
N PHE A 138 -16.14 0.53 3.66
CA PHE A 138 -15.57 0.87 4.97
C PHE A 138 -15.71 2.36 5.25
N ARG A 139 -15.91 2.72 6.53
CA ARG A 139 -16.00 4.12 6.92
C ARG A 139 -14.64 4.79 6.79
N THR A 140 -14.58 5.89 6.04
CA THR A 140 -13.37 6.67 5.82
C THR A 140 -13.26 7.84 6.82
N GLY A 141 -12.14 8.57 6.79
CA GLY A 141 -11.93 9.75 7.63
C GLY A 141 -11.67 9.43 9.11
N GLN A 142 -11.12 8.25 9.39
CA GLN A 142 -10.80 7.80 10.75
C GLN A 142 -9.38 7.24 10.84
N ALA A 143 -8.81 7.36 12.03
CA ALA A 143 -7.59 6.67 12.44
C ALA A 143 -7.95 5.72 13.59
N MET A 144 -7.62 4.45 13.46
CA MET A 144 -7.94 3.41 14.44
C MET A 144 -6.65 2.81 14.98
N GLN A 145 -6.60 2.60 16.30
CA GLN A 145 -5.54 1.86 16.95
C GLN A 145 -6.15 0.63 17.61
N PHE A 146 -5.55 -0.52 17.33
CA PHE A 146 -5.96 -1.79 17.91
C PHE A 146 -4.84 -2.30 18.81
N ASP A 147 -5.18 -2.76 20.02
CA ASP A 147 -4.19 -3.22 20.99
C ASP A 147 -3.75 -4.66 20.66
N ASN A 148 -2.55 -4.78 20.10
CA ASN A 148 -1.90 -6.05 19.73
C ASN A 148 -2.82 -7.02 18.96
N VAL A 149 -3.57 -6.48 18.00
CA VAL A 149 -4.52 -7.26 17.20
C VAL A 149 -3.85 -7.80 15.95
N ALA A 150 -3.94 -9.11 15.72
CA ALA A 150 -3.41 -9.74 14.53
C ALA A 150 -4.15 -9.27 13.25
N HIS A 151 -3.38 -8.85 12.25
CA HIS A 151 -3.93 -8.32 10.98
C HIS A 151 -4.71 -9.38 10.16
N ASN A 152 -4.66 -10.67 10.53
CA ASN A 152 -5.56 -11.68 9.98
C ASN A 152 -7.04 -11.28 10.10
N ARG A 153 -7.39 -10.61 11.20
CA ARG A 153 -8.75 -10.10 11.43
C ARG A 153 -9.13 -8.96 10.49
N LEU A 154 -8.16 -8.15 10.06
CA LEU A 154 -8.37 -7.16 9.00
C LEU A 154 -8.69 -7.86 7.67
N TRP A 155 -7.96 -8.93 7.35
CA TRP A 155 -8.23 -9.70 6.13
C TRP A 155 -9.58 -10.43 6.16
N LEU A 156 -10.06 -10.84 7.33
CA LEU A 156 -11.44 -11.28 7.49
C LEU A 156 -12.43 -10.15 7.15
N SER A 157 -12.24 -8.93 7.64
CA SER A 157 -13.09 -7.78 7.29
C SER A 157 -13.11 -7.51 5.80
N VAL A 158 -11.96 -7.56 5.13
CA VAL A 158 -11.85 -7.41 3.68
C VAL A 158 -12.61 -8.52 2.96
N ALA A 159 -12.41 -9.79 3.33
CA ALA A 159 -13.13 -10.91 2.73
C ALA A 159 -14.66 -10.81 2.92
N HIS A 160 -15.10 -10.43 4.12
CA HIS A 160 -16.53 -10.26 4.45
C HIS A 160 -17.14 -9.11 3.65
N ALA A 161 -16.41 -8.01 3.43
CA ALA A 161 -16.86 -6.91 2.59
C ALA A 161 -17.01 -7.31 1.10
N PHE A 162 -16.23 -8.28 0.63
CA PHE A 162 -16.46 -8.92 -0.68
C PHE A 162 -17.61 -9.94 -0.68
N GLY A 163 -18.33 -10.12 0.44
CA GLY A 163 -19.40 -11.11 0.60
C GLY A 163 -18.92 -12.52 0.96
N HIS A 164 -17.62 -12.73 1.10
CA HIS A 164 -17.04 -14.02 1.49
C HIS A 164 -16.88 -14.11 3.01
N HIS A 165 -17.88 -14.67 3.67
CA HIS A 165 -17.97 -14.79 5.13
C HIS A 165 -17.14 -15.97 5.67
N ILE A 166 -15.85 -15.99 5.36
CA ILE A 166 -14.92 -17.03 5.83
C ILE A 166 -14.64 -16.86 7.34
N PRO A 167 -14.50 -17.97 8.10
CA PRO A 167 -14.21 -17.88 9.53
C PRO A 167 -12.71 -17.70 9.83
N VAL A 168 -11.82 -18.02 8.87
CA VAL A 168 -10.37 -18.04 9.06
C VAL A 168 -9.66 -17.49 7.83
N PHE A 169 -8.63 -16.66 8.06
CA PHE A 169 -7.66 -16.23 7.05
C PHE A 169 -6.25 -16.53 7.58
N GLY A 170 -5.50 -17.44 6.94
CA GLY A 170 -4.20 -17.88 7.45
C GLY A 170 -4.33 -18.86 8.62
N GLN A 171 -3.63 -18.61 9.74
CA GLN A 171 -3.70 -19.47 10.93
C GLN A 171 -4.88 -19.07 11.83
N GLU A 172 -5.68 -20.06 12.23
CA GLU A 172 -6.92 -19.88 13.01
C GLU A 172 -6.71 -19.11 14.31
N LYS A 173 -5.63 -19.38 15.05
CA LYS A 173 -5.32 -18.68 16.32
C LYS A 173 -5.20 -17.15 16.19
N PHE A 174 -4.89 -16.63 15.00
CA PHE A 174 -4.79 -15.20 14.74
C PHE A 174 -6.12 -14.57 14.30
N CYS A 175 -7.16 -15.38 14.14
CA CYS A 175 -8.51 -14.94 13.76
C CYS A 175 -9.44 -14.80 14.98
N GLU A 176 -8.93 -15.02 16.20
CA GLU A 176 -9.71 -14.93 17.43
C GLU A 176 -10.36 -13.54 17.58
N GLY A 177 -11.66 -13.53 17.89
CA GLY A 177 -12.47 -12.31 17.91
C GLY A 177 -13.02 -11.87 16.55
N GLY A 178 -12.82 -12.66 15.48
CA GLY A 178 -13.45 -12.48 14.18
C GLY A 178 -12.99 -11.23 13.42
N ALA A 179 -13.75 -10.86 12.37
CA ALA A 179 -13.49 -9.67 11.56
C ALA A 179 -13.50 -8.39 12.41
N LEU A 180 -12.63 -7.45 12.08
CA LEU A 180 -12.64 -6.11 12.68
C LEU A 180 -13.87 -5.31 12.21
N ALA A 181 -14.45 -4.54 13.13
CA ALA A 181 -15.46 -3.55 12.82
C ALA A 181 -14.77 -2.28 12.28
N LEU A 182 -14.91 -2.03 10.98
CA LEU A 182 -14.30 -0.89 10.27
C LEU A 182 -15.34 0.18 9.85
N SER A 183 -16.52 0.14 10.48
CA SER A 183 -17.69 1.01 10.24
C SER A 183 -17.97 1.91 11.44
#